data_AF-A0A353ZGM9-F1
#
_entry.id   AF-A0A353ZGM9-F1
#
_cell.length_a   1.000
_cell.length_b   1.000
_cell.length_c   1.000
_cell.angle_alpha   90.00
_cell.angle_beta   90.00
_cell.angle_gamma   90.00
#
_symmetry.space_group_name_H-M   'P 1'
#
loop_
_entity.id
_entity.type
_entity.pdbx_description
1 polymer ?
#
loop_
_entity_poly.entity_id
_entity_poly.type
_entity_poly.pdbx_seq_one_letter_code
_entity_poly.pdbx_strand_id
1 'polypeptide(L)'
;MGGGGVELDPLVGIEDASKPLRSRLLAVPALRQRYLAHVKAIAEDWLDWKTLGPLVAGYARQIEPELATDTRKLSSLAEFQRSVSADEPQATEGRPGRLTLRQFADQRRKFLLEHAAIRELSAPAR
;
A
#
# COMPACT_ATOMS: atom_id res chain seq x y z
N MET A 1 -1.71 -17.67 8.86
CA MET A 1 -0.55 -17.19 8.07
C MET A 1 -0.91 -15.81 7.56
N GLY A 2 -0.10 -14.79 7.84
CA GLY A 2 -0.48 -13.37 7.67
C GLY A 2 -0.08 -12.73 6.34
N GLY A 3 0.03 -13.48 5.25
CA GLY A 3 0.41 -12.97 3.93
C GLY A 3 1.76 -12.23 3.90
N GLY A 4 2.14 -11.71 2.73
CA GLY A 4 3.35 -10.90 2.54
C GLY A 4 3.14 -9.88 1.42
N GLY A 5 3.90 -8.78 1.44
CA GLY A 5 3.77 -7.73 0.42
C GLY A 5 2.38 -7.09 0.38
N VAL A 6 1.75 -7.09 -0.80
CA VAL A 6 0.42 -6.49 -1.02
C VAL A 6 -0.72 -7.25 -0.31
N GLU A 7 -0.47 -8.49 0.13
CA GLU A 7 -1.44 -9.37 0.80
C GLU A 7 -1.21 -9.47 2.31
N LEU A 8 -0.34 -8.62 2.89
CA LEU A 8 -0.09 -8.62 4.33
C LEU A 8 -1.40 -8.38 5.12
N ASP A 9 -1.78 -9.30 6.00
CA ASP A 9 -3.02 -9.17 6.77
C ASP A 9 -2.99 -7.90 7.65
N PRO A 10 -4.00 -7.01 7.62
CA PRO A 10 -4.02 -5.80 8.46
C PRO A 10 -4.00 -6.09 9.97
N LEU A 11 -4.38 -7.31 10.39
CA LEU A 11 -4.34 -7.79 11.76
C LEU A 11 -3.16 -8.72 12.05
N VAL A 12 -2.19 -8.83 11.12
CA VAL A 12 -1.01 -9.68 11.29
C VAL A 12 -0.28 -9.38 12.61
N GLY A 13 -0.01 -10.41 13.40
CA GLY A 13 0.74 -10.28 14.67
C GLY A 13 0.00 -9.50 15.77
N ILE A 14 -1.33 -9.42 15.72
CA ILE A 14 -2.14 -8.84 16.80
C ILE A 14 -1.94 -9.56 18.14
N GLU A 15 -1.57 -10.84 18.13
CA GLU A 15 -1.26 -11.63 19.33
C GLU A 15 0.24 -11.62 19.69
N ASP A 16 1.05 -10.78 19.04
CA ASP A 16 2.49 -10.72 19.30
C ASP A 16 2.80 -9.97 20.59
N ALA A 17 3.25 -10.70 21.61
CA ALA A 17 3.58 -10.16 22.91
C ALA A 17 4.77 -9.17 22.88
N SER A 18 5.64 -9.24 21.87
CA SER A 18 6.75 -8.28 21.68
C SER A 18 6.27 -6.89 21.21
N LYS A 19 5.00 -6.76 20.84
CA LYS A 19 4.36 -5.50 20.40
C LYS A 19 3.23 -5.10 21.36
N PRO A 20 3.52 -4.84 22.66
CA PRO A 20 2.53 -4.78 23.73
C PRO A 20 1.45 -3.72 23.53
N LEU A 21 1.78 -2.55 22.99
CA LEU A 21 0.78 -1.52 22.71
C LEU A 21 -0.25 -2.02 21.69
N ARG A 22 0.22 -2.59 20.57
CA ARG A 22 -0.66 -3.04 19.49
C ARG A 22 -1.50 -4.24 19.92
N SER A 23 -0.88 -5.24 20.56
CA SER A 23 -1.58 -6.46 20.96
C SER A 23 -2.63 -6.21 22.03
N ARG A 24 -2.33 -5.36 23.03
CA ARG A 24 -3.30 -4.99 24.06
C ARG A 24 -4.40 -4.08 23.54
N LEU A 25 -4.07 -3.10 22.70
CA LEU A 25 -5.06 -2.14 22.19
C LEU A 25 -6.05 -2.80 21.23
N LEU A 26 -5.56 -3.61 20.29
CA LEU A 26 -6.42 -4.29 19.33
C LEU A 26 -7.10 -5.55 19.91
N ALA A 27 -6.77 -5.98 21.13
CA ALA A 27 -7.58 -6.94 21.86
C ALA A 27 -8.95 -6.38 22.29
N VAL A 28 -9.08 -5.05 22.41
CA VAL A 28 -10.35 -4.38 22.74
C VAL A 28 -11.24 -4.31 21.48
N PRO A 29 -12.45 -4.93 21.47
CA PRO A 29 -13.27 -5.02 20.25
C PRO A 29 -13.60 -3.67 19.59
N ALA A 30 -13.99 -2.68 20.39
CA ALA A 30 -14.33 -1.35 19.88
C ALA A 30 -13.13 -0.64 19.23
N LEU A 31 -11.93 -0.81 19.77
CA LEU A 31 -10.71 -0.22 19.21
C LEU A 31 -10.25 -0.96 17.96
N ARG A 32 -10.42 -2.29 17.91
CA ARG A 32 -10.18 -3.09 16.70
C ARG A 32 -11.10 -2.66 15.54
N GLN A 33 -12.39 -2.47 15.81
CA GLN A 33 -13.33 -1.98 14.80
C GLN A 33 -12.95 -0.59 14.28
N ARG A 34 -12.59 0.34 15.18
CA ARG A 34 -12.10 1.67 14.80
C ARG A 34 -10.82 1.60 13.94
N TYR A 35 -9.88 0.73 14.32
CA TYR A 35 -8.68 0.50 13.52
C TYR A 35 -9.02 0.02 12.10
N LEU A 36 -9.87 -1.00 11.97
CA LEU A 36 -10.29 -1.52 10.67
C LEU A 36 -11.05 -0.46 9.84
N ALA A 37 -11.82 0.43 10.48
CA ALA A 37 -12.46 1.56 9.79
C ALA A 37 -11.42 2.55 9.23
N HIS A 38 -10.33 2.82 9.96
CA HIS A 38 -9.23 3.61 9.42
C HIS A 38 -8.51 2.91 8.26
N VAL A 39 -8.29 1.60 8.35
CA VAL A 39 -7.69 0.82 7.24
C VAL A 39 -8.58 0.88 6.01
N LYS A 40 -9.91 0.79 6.18
CA LYS A 40 -10.89 0.96 5.10
C LYS A 40 -10.77 2.33 4.44
N ALA A 41 -10.80 3.41 5.23
CA ALA A 41 -10.66 4.78 4.69
C ALA A 41 -9.34 4.99 3.93
N ILE A 42 -8.22 4.44 4.43
CA ILE A 42 -6.96 4.47 3.69
C ILE A 42 -7.08 3.76 2.34
N ALA A 43 -7.71 2.58 2.30
CA ALA A 43 -7.88 1.84 1.06
C ALA A 43 -8.84 2.52 0.08
N GLU A 44 -9.94 3.11 0.56
CA GLU A 44 -10.94 3.78 -0.28
C GLU A 44 -10.40 5.11 -0.84
N ASP A 45 -9.80 5.93 0.01
CA ASP A 45 -9.51 7.33 -0.32
C ASP A 45 -8.06 7.57 -0.75
N TRP A 46 -7.10 6.93 -0.08
CA TRP A 46 -5.68 7.26 -0.21
C TRP A 46 -4.91 6.30 -1.11
N LEU A 47 -5.33 5.03 -1.19
CA LEU A 47 -4.76 4.07 -2.13
C LEU A 47 -5.44 4.09 -3.51
N ASP A 48 -6.52 4.86 -3.69
CA ASP A 48 -7.06 5.11 -5.04
C ASP A 48 -6.03 5.91 -5.86
N TRP A 49 -5.66 5.39 -7.03
CA TRP A 49 -4.69 6.04 -7.91
C TRP A 49 -5.13 7.44 -8.36
N LYS A 50 -6.43 7.74 -8.36
CA LYS A 50 -6.94 9.10 -8.62
C LYS A 50 -6.45 10.10 -7.57
N THR A 51 -6.27 9.66 -6.32
CA THR A 51 -5.73 10.47 -5.22
C THR A 51 -4.20 10.39 -5.18
N LEU A 52 -3.65 9.18 -5.22
CA LEU A 52 -2.22 8.94 -5.03
C LEU A 52 -1.37 9.34 -6.24
N GLY A 53 -1.87 9.11 -7.46
CA GLY A 53 -1.15 9.35 -8.71
C GLY A 53 -0.67 10.80 -8.86
N PRO A 54 -1.52 11.82 -8.65
CA PRO A 54 -1.09 13.23 -8.68
C PRO A 54 0.00 13.57 -7.65
N LEU A 55 -0.04 12.97 -6.45
CA LEU A 55 1.00 13.17 -5.43
C LEU A 55 2.32 12.56 -5.88
N VAL A 56 2.30 11.32 -6.38
CA VAL A 56 3.48 10.64 -6.92
C VAL A 56 4.09 11.44 -8.06
N ALA A 57 3.29 11.90 -9.02
CA ALA A 57 3.76 12.71 -10.13
C ALA A 57 4.35 14.06 -9.67
N GLY A 58 3.74 14.69 -8.67
CA GLY A 58 4.22 15.92 -8.07
C GLY A 58 5.60 15.76 -7.44
N TYR A 59 5.79 14.74 -6.62
CA TYR A 59 7.09 14.46 -6.01
C TYR A 59 8.14 13.99 -7.03
N ALA A 60 7.75 13.15 -8.00
CA ALA A 60 8.67 12.68 -9.02
C ALA A 60 9.26 13.84 -9.82
N ARG A 61 8.41 14.79 -10.24
CA ARG A 61 8.84 15.99 -10.97
C ARG A 61 9.88 16.83 -10.21
N GLN A 62 9.81 16.86 -8.88
CA GLN A 62 10.72 17.66 -8.05
C GLN A 62 12.12 17.08 -7.94
N ILE A 63 12.30 15.77 -8.16
CA ILE A 63 13.58 15.08 -7.95
C ILE A 63 14.19 14.52 -9.24
N GLU A 64 13.40 14.46 -10.32
CA GLU A 64 13.83 13.90 -11.61
C GLU A 64 15.06 14.61 -12.21
N PRO A 65 15.17 15.96 -12.19
CA PRO A 65 16.37 16.66 -12.69
C PRO A 65 17.64 16.29 -11.93
N GLU A 66 17.55 16.14 -10.62
CA GLU A 66 18.65 15.77 -9.74
C GLU A 66 19.08 14.33 -10.03
N LEU A 67 18.11 13.42 -10.18
CA LEU A 67 18.39 12.03 -10.58
C LEU A 67 19.02 11.92 -11.96
N ALA A 68 18.68 12.81 -12.91
CA ALA A 68 19.29 12.80 -14.23
C ALA A 68 20.80 13.08 -14.17
N THR A 69 21.22 14.00 -13.30
CA THR A 69 22.63 14.41 -13.16
C THR A 69 23.43 13.62 -12.13
N ASP A 70 22.76 12.83 -11.27
CA ASP A 70 23.41 12.01 -10.26
C ASP A 70 24.32 10.92 -10.88
N THR A 71 25.62 10.95 -10.57
CA THR A 71 26.61 9.97 -11.04
C THR A 71 26.80 8.78 -10.09
N ARG A 72 26.15 8.80 -8.93
CA ARG A 72 26.25 7.81 -7.83
C ARG A 72 24.96 7.00 -7.64
N LYS A 73 23.91 7.27 -8.43
CA LYS A 73 22.62 6.57 -8.35
C LYS A 73 22.74 5.05 -8.55
N LEU A 74 22.03 4.29 -7.72
CA LEU A 74 21.99 2.82 -7.77
C LEU A 74 21.03 2.27 -8.84
N SER A 75 20.14 3.11 -9.36
CA SER A 75 19.16 2.78 -10.39
C SER A 75 19.23 3.80 -11.53
N SER A 76 18.86 3.39 -12.72
CA SER A 76 18.78 4.30 -13.88
C SER A 76 17.59 5.26 -13.78
N LEU A 77 17.68 6.38 -14.50
CA LEU A 77 16.56 7.33 -14.63
C LEU A 77 15.32 6.66 -15.24
N ALA A 78 15.50 5.77 -16.23
CA ALA A 78 14.42 5.02 -16.85
C ALA A 78 13.72 4.05 -15.88
N GLU A 79 14.46 3.42 -14.97
CA GLU A 79 13.87 2.59 -13.92
C GLU A 79 13.07 3.42 -12.92
N PHE A 80 13.57 4.62 -12.57
CA PHE A 80 12.83 5.56 -11.74
C PHE A 80 11.51 5.97 -12.41
N GLN A 81 11.56 6.47 -13.66
CA GLN A 81 10.38 6.87 -14.42
C GLN A 81 9.34 5.75 -14.54
N ARG A 82 9.81 4.51 -14.78
CA ARG A 82 8.93 3.33 -14.81
C ARG A 82 8.29 3.04 -13.45
N SER A 83 9.03 3.20 -12.35
CA SER A 83 8.53 2.92 -11.00
C SER A 83 7.41 3.86 -10.54
N VAL A 84 7.40 5.10 -11.06
CA VAL A 84 6.41 6.15 -10.76
C VAL A 84 5.39 6.36 -11.88
N SER A 85 5.47 5.60 -12.98
CA SER A 85 4.60 5.78 -14.13
C SER A 85 3.14 5.53 -13.76
N ALA A 86 2.28 6.36 -14.33
CA ALA A 86 0.84 6.19 -14.25
C ALA A 86 0.34 5.13 -15.25
N ASP A 87 1.14 4.70 -16.23
CA ASP A 87 0.69 3.74 -17.24
C ASP A 87 0.58 2.32 -16.69
N GLU A 88 -0.33 1.54 -17.29
CA GLU A 88 -0.48 0.11 -17.03
C GLU A 88 0.81 -0.64 -17.40
N PRO A 89 1.17 -1.68 -16.65
CA PRO A 89 2.47 -2.32 -16.78
C PRO A 89 2.65 -3.00 -18.13
N GLN A 90 3.80 -2.75 -18.78
CA GLN A 90 4.40 -3.75 -19.66
C GLN A 90 4.98 -4.86 -18.79
N ALA A 91 4.59 -6.10 -19.06
CA ALA A 91 5.19 -7.27 -18.42
C ALA A 91 6.70 -7.29 -18.75
N THR A 92 7.54 -7.08 -17.75
CA THR A 92 8.98 -7.29 -17.92
C THR A 92 9.25 -8.78 -17.80
N GLU A 93 9.49 -9.44 -18.94
CA GLU A 93 9.97 -10.81 -18.99
C GLU A 93 11.26 -10.94 -18.14
N GLY A 94 11.26 -11.89 -17.19
CA GLY A 94 12.49 -12.49 -16.68
C GLY A 94 13.20 -11.85 -15.47
N ARG A 95 12.66 -10.81 -14.82
CA ARG A 95 13.17 -10.36 -13.51
C ARG A 95 12.06 -10.32 -12.46
N PRO A 96 12.09 -11.18 -11.42
CA PRO A 96 11.20 -10.99 -10.27
C PRO A 96 11.67 -9.74 -9.52
N GLY A 97 11.12 -8.57 -9.84
CA GLY A 97 11.74 -7.33 -9.39
C GLY A 97 10.86 -6.10 -9.46
N ARG A 98 10.27 -5.77 -8.31
CA ARG A 98 9.63 -4.50 -7.93
C ARG A 98 8.37 -4.11 -8.71
N LEU A 99 7.24 -4.19 -8.00
CA LEU A 99 5.97 -3.53 -8.37
C LEU A 99 6.20 -2.02 -8.55
N THR A 100 5.54 -1.41 -9.54
CA THR A 100 5.40 0.05 -9.60
C THR A 100 4.54 0.54 -8.43
N LEU A 101 4.62 1.83 -8.12
CA LEU A 101 3.78 2.41 -7.07
C LEU A 101 2.29 2.24 -7.36
N ARG A 102 1.88 2.36 -8.63
CA ARG A 102 0.51 2.12 -9.06
C ARG A 102 0.09 0.67 -8.82
N GLN A 103 0.90 -0.29 -9.26
CA GLN A 103 0.61 -1.71 -9.06
C GLN A 103 0.48 -2.07 -7.58
N PHE A 104 1.38 -1.55 -6.74
CA PHE A 104 1.27 -1.74 -5.30
C PHE A 104 -0.05 -1.17 -4.76
N ALA A 105 -0.37 0.08 -5.10
CA ALA A 105 -1.58 0.74 -4.62
C ALA A 105 -2.85 -0.02 -5.03
N ASP A 106 -2.96 -0.38 -6.32
CA ASP A 106 -4.13 -1.08 -6.87
C ASP A 106 -4.29 -2.48 -6.24
N GLN A 107 -3.22 -3.27 -6.16
CA GLN A 107 -3.26 -4.61 -5.59
C GLN A 107 -3.54 -4.57 -4.08
N ARG A 108 -2.88 -3.67 -3.35
CA ARG A 108 -3.06 -3.53 -1.90
C ARG A 108 -4.46 -3.03 -1.56
N ARG A 109 -4.97 -2.04 -2.31
CA ARG A 109 -6.33 -1.53 -2.20
C ARG A 109 -7.34 -2.66 -2.38
N LYS A 110 -7.21 -3.43 -3.47
CA LYS A 110 -8.09 -4.56 -3.74
C LYS A 110 -8.10 -5.54 -2.56
N PHE A 111 -6.92 -5.98 -2.11
CA PHE A 111 -6.80 -6.92 -1.00
C PHE A 111 -7.49 -6.42 0.29
N LEU A 112 -7.24 -5.16 0.66
CA LEU A 112 -7.83 -4.58 1.88
C LEU A 112 -9.36 -4.45 1.78
N LEU A 113 -9.89 -4.03 0.64
CA LEU A 113 -11.34 -3.88 0.45
C LEU A 113 -12.06 -5.24 0.37
N GLU A 114 -11.37 -6.29 -0.09
CA GLU A 114 -11.89 -7.66 -0.13
C GLU A 114 -11.77 -8.39 1.23
N HIS A 115 -10.98 -7.86 2.17
CA HIS A 115 -10.74 -8.48 3.46
C HIS A 115 -12.02 -8.63 4.29
N ALA A 116 -12.30 -9.83 4.80
CA ALA A 116 -13.55 -10.18 5.50
C ALA A 116 -13.90 -9.20 6.63
N ALA A 117 -12.95 -8.93 7.52
CA ALA A 117 -13.17 -8.03 8.67
C ALA A 117 -13.47 -6.57 8.26
N ILE A 118 -13.06 -6.14 7.05
CA ILE A 118 -13.34 -4.80 6.52
C ILE A 118 -14.72 -4.79 5.84
N ARG A 119 -15.07 -5.86 5.13
CA ARG A 119 -16.41 -6.03 4.54
C ARG A 119 -17.50 -6.09 5.60
N GLU A 120 -17.25 -6.77 6.72
CA GLU A 120 -18.18 -6.86 7.85
C GLU A 120 -18.51 -5.51 8.48
N LEU A 121 -17.58 -4.54 8.49
CA LEU A 121 -17.86 -3.17 8.95
C LEU A 121 -18.90 -2.44 8.07
N SER A 122 -19.08 -2.88 6.84
CA SER A 122 -19.96 -2.27 5.85
C SER A 122 -21.36 -2.90 5.84
N ALA A 123 -21.56 -3.99 6.59
CA ALA A 123 -22.87 -4.59 6.76
C ALA A 123 -23.72 -3.73 7.70
N PRO A 124 -24.98 -3.42 7.36
CA PRO A 124 -25.87 -2.74 8.30
C PRO A 124 -25.99 -3.59 9.58
N ALA A 125 -25.99 -2.92 10.74
CA ALA A 125 -26.22 -3.58 12.02
C ALA A 125 -27.53 -4.38 11.95
N ARG A 126 -27.46 -5.69 12.18
CA ARG A 126 -28.64 -6.56 12.33
C ARG A 126 -29.32 -6.31 13.66
#